data_AF-A0A1X4HXS9-F1
#
_entry.id   AF-A0A1X4HXS9-F1
#
_cell.length_a   1.000
_cell.length_b   1.000
_cell.length_c   1.000
_cell.angle_alpha   90.00
_cell.angle_beta   90.00
_cell.angle_gamma   90.00
#
_symmetry.space_group_name_H-M   'P 1'
#
loop_
_entity.id
_entity.type
_entity.pdbx_description
1 polymer ?
#
loop_
_entity_poly.entity_id
_entity_poly.type
_entity_poly.pdbx_seq_one_letter_code
_entity_poly.pdbx_strand_id
1 'polypeptide(L)'
;MICVALPGLAISTERGQQTGSGLEGFYRAGRRLLSRCQVRVAGREPLAVQARMVAADRARFVGTLRVSPRGDGPDPDVVVERTRCADGTERITLRSAAPHPLRLPVEVALGTDLADLGAIAAGRAGPELPADVHACGLRWSRAGARASVTAEPP
;
A
#
# COMPACT_ATOMS: atom_id res chain seq x y z
N MET A 1 4.27 -10.26 7.30
CA MET A 1 4.97 -10.49 6.01
C MET A 1 6.15 -9.55 5.91
N ILE A 2 7.34 -10.10 5.64
CA ILE A 2 8.59 -9.33 5.54
C ILE A 2 9.23 -9.67 4.19
N CYS A 3 9.42 -8.65 3.36
CA CYS A 3 10.07 -8.74 2.06
C CYS A 3 11.43 -8.04 2.12
N VAL A 4 12.49 -8.65 1.57
CA VAL A 4 13.85 -8.09 1.63
C VAL A 4 14.51 -8.09 0.25
N ALA A 5 15.05 -6.94 -0.15
CA ALA A 5 15.89 -6.76 -1.32
C ALA A 5 16.92 -5.67 -0.96
N LEU A 6 17.95 -6.04 -0.19
CA LEU A 6 18.84 -5.06 0.46
C LEU A 6 19.36 -4.01 -0.55
N PRO A 7 19.33 -2.72 -0.20
CA PRO A 7 19.01 -2.14 1.12
C PRO A 7 17.50 -1.90 1.37
N GLY A 8 16.62 -2.43 0.53
CA GLY A 8 15.16 -2.33 0.62
C GLY A 8 14.52 -3.40 1.52
N LEU A 9 13.47 -2.99 2.23
CA LEU A 9 12.71 -3.82 3.16
C LEU A 9 11.24 -3.37 3.15
N ALA A 10 10.30 -4.31 3.05
CA ALA A 10 8.88 -4.01 3.22
C ALA A 10 8.27 -4.89 4.30
N ILE A 11 7.63 -4.27 5.28
CA ILE A 11 6.95 -4.94 6.39
C ILE A 11 5.45 -4.69 6.26
N SER A 12 4.66 -5.75 6.37
CA SER A 12 3.21 -5.71 6.14
C SER A 12 2.50 -6.71 7.03
N THR A 13 1.28 -6.37 7.45
CA THR A 13 0.36 -7.33 8.05
C THR A 13 -0.34 -8.17 6.99
N GLU A 14 -1.06 -9.20 7.41
CA GLU A 14 -1.87 -10.03 6.50
C GLU A 14 -3.07 -9.27 5.91
N ARG A 15 -3.41 -8.10 6.48
CA ARG A 15 -4.44 -7.21 5.92
C ARG A 15 -4.04 -6.59 4.59
N GLY A 16 -2.75 -6.58 4.25
CA GLY A 16 -2.21 -6.00 3.01
C GLY A 16 -2.21 -4.47 2.96
N GLN A 17 -3.11 -3.82 3.71
CA GLN A 17 -3.05 -2.38 4.00
C GLN A 17 -1.81 -2.05 4.82
N GLN A 18 -1.25 -0.87 4.58
CA GLN A 18 -0.27 -0.26 5.47
C GLN A 18 -0.91 0.96 6.11
N THR A 19 -0.99 0.94 7.43
CA THR A 19 -1.71 1.95 8.24
C THR A 19 -0.76 2.90 8.96
N GLY A 20 0.55 2.69 8.85
CA GLY A 20 1.58 3.37 9.65
C GLY A 20 1.74 2.81 11.06
N SER A 21 0.93 1.81 11.44
CA SER A 21 0.99 1.16 12.75
C SER A 21 2.22 0.27 12.91
N GLY A 22 2.88 0.39 14.05
CA GLY A 22 4.07 -0.38 14.38
C GLY A 22 5.14 -0.29 13.28
N LEU A 23 5.67 -1.44 12.89
CA LEU A 23 6.74 -1.56 11.89
C LEU A 23 6.22 -1.60 10.45
N GLU A 24 4.92 -1.49 10.19
CA GLU A 24 4.39 -1.46 8.83
C GLU A 24 5.04 -0.33 8.00
N GLY A 25 5.43 -0.66 6.78
CA GLY A 25 5.96 0.33 5.84
C GLY A 25 6.96 -0.22 4.84
N PHE A 26 7.37 0.66 3.92
CA PHE A 26 8.52 0.48 3.04
C PHE A 26 9.73 1.18 3.65
N TYR A 27 10.86 0.51 3.61
CA TYR A 27 12.11 0.96 4.18
C TYR A 27 13.22 0.88 3.15
N ARG A 28 14.16 1.82 3.24
CA ARG A 28 15.42 1.76 2.51
C ARG A 28 16.54 2.24 3.42
N ALA A 29 17.60 1.44 3.55
CA ALA A 29 18.73 1.73 4.44
C ALA A 29 18.27 2.11 5.87
N GLY A 30 17.28 1.39 6.41
CA GLY A 30 16.75 1.60 7.76
C GLY A 30 15.75 2.75 7.93
N ARG A 31 15.50 3.55 6.89
CA ARG A 31 14.51 4.65 6.94
C ARG A 31 13.16 4.23 6.39
N ARG A 32 12.06 4.49 7.11
CA ARG A 32 10.69 4.27 6.64
C ARG A 32 10.31 5.31 5.58
N LEU A 33 10.43 4.95 4.31
CA LEU A 33 10.09 5.83 3.18
C LEU A 33 8.58 6.02 3.04
N LEU A 34 7.80 5.00 3.38
CA LEU A 34 6.34 5.04 3.34
C LEU A 34 5.79 4.27 4.54
N SER A 35 5.00 4.92 5.39
CA SER A 35 4.34 4.32 6.56
C SER A 35 2.92 3.86 6.23
N ARG A 36 2.21 4.64 5.39
CA ARG A 36 0.82 4.38 5.00
C ARG A 36 0.72 4.16 3.50
N CYS A 37 0.01 3.10 3.13
CA CYS A 37 -0.39 2.74 1.77
C CYS A 37 -1.74 2.03 1.85
N GLN A 38 -2.80 2.82 1.96
CA GLN A 38 -4.17 2.35 2.04
C GLN A 38 -4.86 2.45 0.69
N VAL A 39 -5.43 1.33 0.24
CA VAL A 39 -6.16 1.25 -1.02
C VAL A 39 -7.65 1.13 -0.72
N ARG A 40 -8.43 2.04 -1.29
CA ARG A 40 -9.89 1.99 -1.35
C ARG A 40 -10.35 1.94 -2.80
N VAL A 41 -11.49 1.32 -3.01
CA VAL A 41 -12.16 1.27 -4.31
C VAL A 41 -13.62 1.59 -4.05
N ALA A 42 -14.16 2.58 -4.77
CA ALA A 42 -15.49 3.13 -4.48
C ALA A 42 -15.64 3.54 -3.00
N GLY A 43 -14.59 4.13 -2.42
CA GLY A 43 -14.58 4.54 -1.02
C GLY A 43 -14.57 3.39 0.00
N ARG A 44 -14.37 2.14 -0.40
CA ARG A 44 -14.35 0.98 0.52
C ARG A 44 -13.01 0.28 0.52
N GLU A 45 -12.54 -0.12 1.70
CA GLU A 45 -11.37 -0.97 1.80
C GLU A 45 -11.70 -2.41 1.35
N PRO A 46 -10.86 -3.04 0.50
CA PRO A 46 -11.03 -4.45 0.15
C PRO A 46 -10.96 -5.35 1.37
N LEU A 47 -11.90 -6.30 1.48
CA LEU A 47 -11.88 -7.33 2.51
C LEU A 47 -10.71 -8.27 2.23
N ALA A 48 -9.73 -8.34 3.13
CA ALA A 48 -8.56 -9.20 2.94
C ALA A 48 -8.96 -10.68 2.95
N VAL A 49 -8.59 -11.41 1.89
CA VAL A 49 -8.87 -12.85 1.72
C VAL A 49 -7.59 -13.67 1.78
N GLN A 50 -6.47 -13.14 1.29
CA GLN A 50 -5.20 -13.86 1.28
C GLN A 50 -4.02 -12.90 1.41
N ALA A 51 -3.02 -13.32 2.17
CA ALA A 51 -1.67 -12.76 2.15
C ALA A 51 -0.65 -13.90 2.06
N ARG A 52 0.31 -13.79 1.15
CA ARG A 52 1.40 -14.77 1.05
C ARG A 52 2.69 -14.15 0.52
N MET A 53 3.82 -14.71 0.93
CA MET A 53 5.10 -14.47 0.28
C MET A 53 5.06 -15.18 -1.08
N VAL A 54 5.48 -14.50 -2.14
CA VAL A 54 5.63 -15.10 -3.48
C VAL A 54 7.09 -15.18 -3.91
N ALA A 55 7.97 -14.42 -3.27
CA ALA A 55 9.43 -14.52 -3.34
C ALA A 55 10.02 -13.86 -2.07
N ALA A 56 11.33 -13.96 -1.84
CA ALA A 56 11.98 -13.36 -0.67
C ALA A 56 11.82 -11.82 -0.59
N ASP A 57 11.70 -11.18 -1.75
CA ASP A 57 11.56 -9.74 -1.94
C ASP A 57 10.10 -9.30 -2.15
N ARG A 58 9.14 -10.23 -2.17
CA ARG A 58 7.79 -9.94 -2.69
C ARG A 58 6.68 -10.66 -1.94
N ALA A 59 5.63 -9.90 -1.61
CA ALA A 59 4.39 -10.41 -1.06
C ALA A 59 3.21 -10.10 -1.98
N ARG A 60 2.24 -11.01 -2.02
CA ARG A 60 0.96 -10.83 -2.71
C ARG A 60 -0.16 -10.81 -1.68
N PHE A 61 -1.03 -9.81 -1.82
CA PHE A 61 -2.25 -9.65 -1.04
C PHE A 61 -3.44 -9.68 -1.99
N VAL A 62 -4.49 -10.38 -1.61
CA VAL A 62 -5.75 -10.44 -2.34
C VAL A 62 -6.85 -9.97 -1.40
N GLY A 63 -7.58 -8.96 -1.83
CA GLY A 63 -8.79 -8.50 -1.17
C GLY A 63 -9.96 -8.47 -2.14
N THR A 64 -11.17 -8.45 -1.62
CA THR A 64 -12.38 -8.53 -2.42
C THR A 64 -13.38 -7.48 -2.02
N LEU A 65 -14.20 -7.07 -2.98
CA LEU A 65 -15.25 -6.09 -2.81
C LEU A 65 -16.50 -6.56 -3.56
N ARG A 66 -17.65 -6.11 -3.05
CA ARG A 66 -18.93 -6.16 -3.74
C ARG A 66 -19.35 -4.72 -4.03
N VAL A 67 -19.28 -4.30 -5.29
CA VAL A 67 -19.43 -2.90 -5.72
C VAL A 67 -20.68 -2.68 -6.57
N SER A 68 -21.24 -3.75 -7.15
CA SER A 68 -22.43 -3.70 -8.00
C SER A 68 -23.66 -3.28 -7.19
N PRO A 69 -24.43 -2.26 -7.66
CA PRO A 69 -25.54 -1.70 -6.89
C PRO A 69 -26.72 -2.65 -6.68
N ARG A 70 -26.93 -3.59 -7.61
CA ARG A 70 -28.17 -4.37 -7.73
C ARG A 70 -28.15 -5.73 -7.04
N GLY A 71 -27.00 -6.14 -6.46
CA GLY A 71 -26.88 -7.38 -5.68
C GLY A 71 -27.10 -8.69 -6.45
N ASP A 72 -27.39 -8.60 -7.74
CA ASP A 72 -27.69 -9.64 -8.73
C ASP A 72 -26.44 -10.19 -9.45
N GLY A 73 -25.25 -9.66 -9.13
CA GLY A 73 -23.96 -10.11 -9.64
C GLY A 73 -23.23 -11.12 -8.74
N PRO A 74 -22.08 -11.66 -9.20
CA PRO A 74 -21.26 -12.57 -8.41
C PRO A 74 -20.77 -11.93 -7.11
N ASP A 75 -20.51 -12.77 -6.11
CA ASP A 75 -19.93 -12.36 -4.83
C ASP A 75 -18.58 -13.06 -4.60
N PRO A 76 -17.47 -12.31 -4.58
CA PRO A 76 -17.32 -10.89 -4.87
C PRO A 76 -17.39 -10.56 -6.37
N ASP A 77 -17.66 -9.30 -6.71
CA ASP A 77 -17.66 -8.83 -8.12
C ASP A 77 -16.38 -8.08 -8.52
N VAL A 78 -15.56 -7.70 -7.54
CA VAL A 78 -14.24 -7.08 -7.74
C VAL A 78 -13.22 -7.75 -6.84
N VAL A 79 -12.12 -8.20 -7.46
CA VAL A 79 -10.92 -8.70 -6.78
C VAL A 79 -9.83 -7.65 -6.91
N VAL A 80 -9.21 -7.27 -5.79
CA VAL A 80 -8.07 -6.36 -5.73
C VAL A 80 -6.84 -7.17 -5.35
N GLU A 81 -5.89 -7.26 -6.28
CA GLU A 81 -4.61 -7.93 -6.08
C GLU A 81 -3.51 -6.89 -5.91
N ARG A 82 -2.76 -6.97 -4.82
CA ARG A 82 -1.63 -6.09 -4.54
C ARG A 82 -0.36 -6.91 -4.47
N THR A 83 0.62 -6.55 -5.28
CA THR A 83 1.95 -7.14 -5.22
C THR A 83 2.92 -6.09 -4.71
N ARG A 84 3.46 -6.32 -3.53
CA ARG A 84 4.41 -5.43 -2.84
C ARG A 84 5.80 -5.99 -2.98
N CYS A 85 6.75 -5.17 -3.42
CA CYS A 85 8.15 -5.54 -3.57
C CYS A 85 9.03 -4.70 -2.63
N ALA A 86 10.08 -5.32 -2.09
CA ALA A 86 11.02 -4.66 -1.18
C ALA A 86 11.85 -3.56 -1.86
N ASP A 87 11.88 -3.50 -3.19
CA ASP A 87 12.49 -2.41 -3.96
C ASP A 87 11.76 -1.05 -3.85
N GLY A 88 10.57 -1.04 -3.23
CA GLY A 88 9.73 0.15 -3.07
C GLY A 88 8.53 0.20 -4.01
N THR A 89 8.34 -0.79 -4.87
CA THR A 89 7.22 -0.84 -5.80
C THR A 89 5.99 -1.54 -5.23
N GLU A 90 4.81 -1.05 -5.62
CA GLU A 90 3.54 -1.70 -5.36
C GLU A 90 2.67 -1.69 -6.60
N ARG A 91 2.28 -2.89 -7.05
CA ARG A 91 1.38 -3.07 -8.19
C ARG A 91 -0.02 -3.43 -7.69
N ILE A 92 -1.00 -2.60 -8.02
CA ILE A 92 -2.41 -2.81 -7.70
C ILE A 92 -3.13 -3.24 -8.98
N THR A 93 -3.78 -4.39 -8.97
CA THR A 93 -4.57 -4.92 -10.10
C THR A 93 -6.00 -5.13 -9.65
N LEU A 94 -6.94 -4.52 -10.36
CA LEU A 94 -8.37 -4.77 -10.17
C LEU A 94 -8.86 -5.74 -11.23
N ARG A 95 -9.59 -6.77 -10.82
CA ARG A 95 -10.28 -7.70 -11.72
C ARG A 95 -11.76 -7.65 -11.41
N SER A 96 -12.58 -7.39 -12.43
CA SER A 96 -14.03 -7.41 -12.28
C SER A 96 -14.59 -8.71 -12.85
N ALA A 97 -15.50 -9.33 -12.10
CA ALA A 97 -16.36 -10.42 -12.57
C ALA A 97 -17.80 -9.92 -12.86
N ALA A 98 -18.03 -8.61 -12.79
CA ALA A 98 -19.34 -8.03 -13.05
C ALA A 98 -19.75 -8.23 -14.52
N PRO A 99 -21.05 -8.45 -14.80
CA PRO A 99 -21.54 -8.67 -16.17
C PRO A 99 -21.47 -7.41 -17.06
N HIS A 100 -21.19 -6.24 -16.47
CA HIS A 100 -21.09 -4.96 -17.18
C HIS A 100 -19.82 -4.21 -16.77
N PRO A 101 -19.26 -3.36 -17.66
CA PRO A 101 -18.11 -2.52 -17.32
C PRO A 101 -18.37 -1.63 -16.10
N LEU A 102 -17.42 -1.61 -15.17
CA LEU A 102 -17.49 -0.78 -13.95
C LEU A 102 -16.61 0.47 -14.09
N ARG A 103 -17.15 1.63 -13.67
CA ARG A 103 -16.38 2.87 -13.47
C ARG A 103 -16.23 3.08 -11.97
N LEU A 104 -15.05 2.77 -11.44
CA LEU A 104 -14.78 2.80 -10.00
C LEU A 104 -13.66 3.80 -9.70
N PRO A 105 -13.85 4.72 -8.74
CA PRO A 105 -12.72 5.49 -8.23
C PRO A 105 -11.82 4.53 -7.45
N VAL A 106 -10.51 4.67 -7.64
CA VAL A 106 -9.49 3.96 -6.89
C VAL A 106 -8.71 5.01 -6.12
N GLU A 107 -8.83 4.96 -4.80
CA GLU A 107 -8.17 5.91 -3.91
C GLU A 107 -6.98 5.24 -3.22
N VAL A 108 -5.79 5.86 -3.33
CA VAL A 108 -4.58 5.40 -2.64
C VAL A 108 -4.13 6.48 -1.67
N ALA A 109 -4.35 6.25 -0.38
CA ALA A 109 -3.88 7.14 0.67
C ALA A 109 -2.45 6.76 1.07
N LEU A 110 -1.54 7.70 0.86
CA LEU A 110 -0.11 7.55 1.13
C LEU A 110 0.29 8.41 2.32
N GLY A 111 1.33 8.01 3.03
CA GLY A 111 1.84 8.76 4.18
C GLY A 111 3.20 8.25 4.61
N THR A 112 3.98 9.13 5.24
CA THR A 112 5.30 8.80 5.79
C THR A 112 5.62 9.70 6.97
N ASP A 113 6.40 9.19 7.89
CA ASP A 113 7.02 9.93 9.01
C ASP A 113 8.53 10.10 8.83
N LEU A 114 9.11 9.46 7.80
CA LEU A 114 10.54 9.36 7.54
C LEU A 114 11.37 8.92 8.76
N ALA A 115 10.78 8.13 9.66
CA ALA A 115 11.45 7.70 10.88
C ALA A 115 12.45 6.57 10.62
N ASP A 116 13.50 6.51 11.45
CA ASP A 116 14.44 5.40 11.45
C ASP A 116 13.83 4.16 12.11
N LEU A 117 14.14 2.98 11.59
CA LEU A 117 13.62 1.69 12.06
C LEU A 117 13.80 1.50 13.57
N GLY A 118 14.97 1.88 14.10
CA GLY A 118 15.24 1.82 15.54
C GLY A 118 14.39 2.78 16.38
N ALA A 119 14.04 3.95 15.84
CA ALA A 119 13.14 4.88 16.52
C ALA A 119 11.70 4.34 16.53
N ILE A 120 11.24 3.73 15.43
CA ILE A 120 9.92 3.10 15.33
C ILE A 120 9.83 1.91 16.29
N ALA A 121 10.83 1.03 16.29
CA ALA A 121 10.90 -0.13 17.18
C ALA A 121 10.87 0.28 18.66
N ALA A 122 11.40 1.46 18.99
CA ALA A 122 11.38 2.00 20.34
C ALA A 122 10.14 2.87 20.65
N GLY A 123 9.13 2.90 19.78
CA GLY A 123 7.91 3.68 19.97
C GLY A 123 8.08 5.20 19.87
N ARG A 124 9.17 5.67 19.25
CA ARG A 124 9.53 7.10 19.08
C ARG A 124 9.38 7.59 17.64
N ALA A 125 8.53 6.92 16.85
CA ALA A 125 8.15 7.40 15.54
C ALA A 125 7.51 8.79 15.65
N GLY A 126 7.85 9.70 14.74
CA GLY A 126 7.23 11.03 14.68
C GLY A 126 5.83 10.97 14.07
N PRO A 127 5.09 12.10 14.08
CA PRO A 127 3.86 12.19 13.31
C PRO A 127 4.15 12.08 11.81
N GLU A 128 3.13 11.74 11.03
CA GLU A 128 3.23 11.83 9.58
C GLU A 128 3.54 13.26 9.12
N LEU A 129 4.32 13.35 8.04
CA LEU A 129 4.71 14.60 7.42
C LEU A 129 3.64 15.07 6.42
N PRO A 130 3.44 16.39 6.27
CA PRO A 130 2.62 16.92 5.19
C PRO A 130 3.23 16.53 3.84
N ALA A 131 2.37 16.20 2.88
CA ALA A 131 2.77 15.86 1.52
C ALA A 131 2.68 17.09 0.62
N ASP A 132 3.67 17.26 -0.26
CA ASP A 132 3.57 18.13 -1.42
C ASP A 132 3.24 17.31 -2.66
N VAL A 133 2.42 17.87 -3.56
CA VAL A 133 2.24 17.29 -4.89
C VAL A 133 3.53 17.45 -5.70
N HIS A 134 3.98 16.37 -6.34
CA HIS A 134 5.16 16.39 -7.19
C HIS A 134 4.98 15.49 -8.40
N ALA A 135 5.02 16.09 -9.59
CA ALA A 135 4.74 15.40 -10.87
C ALA A 135 3.40 14.63 -10.78
N CYS A 136 3.40 13.34 -11.10
CA CYS A 136 2.23 12.46 -11.00
C CYS A 136 2.03 11.82 -9.61
N GLY A 137 2.66 12.36 -8.56
CA GLY A 137 2.53 11.79 -7.22
C GLY A 137 2.82 12.76 -6.08
N LEU A 138 3.44 12.25 -5.02
CA LEU A 138 3.61 12.94 -3.75
C LEU A 138 5.07 12.95 -3.32
N ARG A 139 5.46 13.98 -2.58
CA ARG A 139 6.78 14.11 -1.98
C ARG A 139 6.67 14.56 -0.53
N TRP A 140 7.58 14.05 0.29
CA TRP A 140 7.77 14.44 1.68
C TRP A 140 9.24 14.78 1.93
N SER A 141 9.47 15.69 2.85
CA SER A 141 10.81 16.05 3.29
C SER A 141 10.86 16.40 4.76
N ARG A 142 11.98 16.05 5.39
CA ARG A 142 12.40 16.51 6.71
C ARG A 142 13.91 16.76 6.65
N ALA A 143 14.47 17.51 7.60
CA ALA A 143 15.92 17.71 7.69
C ALA A 143 16.67 16.37 7.51
N GLY A 144 17.46 16.27 6.43
CA GLY A 144 18.28 15.10 6.09
C GLY A 144 17.58 13.94 5.37
N ALA A 145 16.26 13.99 5.10
CA ALA A 145 15.54 12.89 4.45
C ALA A 145 14.45 13.38 3.48
N ARG A 146 14.28 12.65 2.38
CA ARG A 146 13.23 12.87 1.39
C ARG A 146 12.67 11.53 0.93
N ALA A 147 11.37 11.50 0.65
CA ALA A 147 10.72 10.41 -0.05
C ALA A 147 9.79 10.97 -1.12
N SER A 148 9.67 10.25 -2.22
CA SER A 148 8.71 10.56 -3.28
C SER A 148 8.05 9.27 -3.74
N VAL A 149 6.77 9.36 -4.07
CA VAL A 149 6.02 8.31 -4.73
C VAL A 149 5.53 8.86 -6.05
N THR A 150 5.66 8.07 -7.12
CA THR A 150 5.04 8.30 -8.41
C THR A 150 3.97 7.24 -8.63
N ALA A 151 2.97 7.56 -9.46
CA ALA A 151 1.95 6.62 -9.87
C ALA A 151 1.85 6.59 -11.39
N GLU A 152 1.62 5.41 -11.94
CA GLU A 152 1.41 5.15 -13.36
C GLU A 152 0.06 4.44 -13.52
N PRO A 153 -1.06 5.20 -13.49
CA PRO A 153 -2.37 4.64 -13.80
C PRO A 153 -2.47 4.31 -15.31
N PRO A 154 -3.34 3.36 -15.70
CA PRO A 154 -3.58 2.99 -17.10
C PRO A 154 -4.23 4.11 -17.92
#